data_AF-A0A812XE16-F1
#
_entry.id   AF-A0A812XE16-F1
#
_cell.length_a   1.000
_cell.length_b   1.000
_cell.length_c   1.000
_cell.angle_alpha   90.00
_cell.angle_beta   90.00
_cell.angle_gamma   90.00
#
_symmetry.space_group_name_H-M   'P 1'
#
loop_
_entity.id
_entity.type
_entity.pdbx_description
1 polymer ?
#
loop_
_entity_poly.entity_id
_entity_poly.type
_entity_poly.pdbx_seq_one_letter_code
_entity_poly.pdbx_strand_id
1 'polypeptide(L)'
;MHFWPVQDNLEVSVAVQDSKMCSSLRNWKDDDIRLYAWTIISTTTCLFTAILSFSGIKVLSDLLIHIPEEMNGVECVRAYLLFILAFSTLQLAAKLISGAYCDCCCPVDMSEEVWVVADSLRADHGDEVEEKQVRTKTGLRSVAWIEGVEVFVEKRKLNLERSTMNVRAWAQLLAHLSGFAALEAGGALQHMEWFRETPLRAFVAVIINQVSIGILFRGMDLFRLYTIYDKEDERVVMLDEAIEEAENDIVSLASSFLTVQVLRFSLSGKLPDMAGRISPYHPSGMFTIG
;
A
#
# COMPACT_ATOMS: atom_id res chain seq x y z
N MET A 1 -48.69 21.12 4.74
CA MET A 1 -47.66 20.32 5.43
C MET A 1 -46.60 19.97 4.39
N HIS A 2 -45.64 20.88 4.18
CA HIS A 2 -44.53 20.72 3.24
C HIS A 2 -43.26 20.64 4.08
N PHE A 3 -42.59 19.48 4.13
CA PHE A 3 -41.25 19.37 4.70
C PHE A 3 -40.43 18.37 3.85
N TRP A 4 -39.48 18.94 3.09
CA TRP A 4 -38.25 18.41 2.46
C TRP A 4 -38.28 17.48 1.24
N PRO A 5 -37.69 17.99 0.13
CA PRO A 5 -36.67 17.26 -0.63
C PRO A 5 -35.46 18.19 -0.89
N VAL A 6 -34.38 18.08 -0.11
CA VAL A 6 -33.15 18.89 -0.32
C VAL A 6 -31.86 18.07 -0.26
N GLN A 7 -31.90 16.77 0.05
CA GLN A 7 -30.67 16.00 0.27
C GLN A 7 -30.00 15.48 -1.02
N ASP A 8 -30.76 15.16 -2.07
CA ASP A 8 -30.20 14.51 -3.27
C ASP A 8 -29.44 15.48 -4.21
N ASN A 9 -29.70 16.80 -4.13
CA ASN A 9 -29.03 17.79 -5.00
C ASN A 9 -27.65 18.23 -4.48
N LEU A 10 -27.34 17.96 -3.21
CA LEU A 10 -26.05 18.28 -2.60
C LEU A 10 -25.00 17.22 -2.93
N GLU A 11 -25.32 15.93 -2.91
CA GLU A 11 -24.38 14.86 -3.24
C GLU A 11 -23.95 14.89 -4.72
N VAL A 12 -24.88 15.19 -5.64
CA VAL A 12 -24.57 15.34 -7.06
C VAL A 12 -23.74 16.60 -7.31
N SER A 13 -23.97 17.70 -6.59
CA SER A 13 -23.13 18.90 -6.70
C SER A 13 -21.71 18.66 -6.21
N VAL A 14 -21.53 17.98 -5.07
CA VAL A 14 -20.21 17.68 -4.52
C VAL A 14 -19.43 16.75 -5.44
N ALA A 15 -20.03 15.67 -5.94
CA ALA A 15 -19.37 14.76 -6.89
C ALA A 15 -18.99 15.44 -8.22
N VAL A 16 -19.83 16.34 -8.74
CA VAL A 16 -19.53 17.12 -9.96
C VAL A 16 -18.46 18.19 -9.70
N GLN A 17 -18.41 18.75 -8.50
CA GLN A 17 -17.44 19.76 -8.10
C GLN A 17 -16.07 19.13 -7.82
N ASP A 18 -16.02 17.93 -7.24
CA ASP A 18 -14.82 17.10 -7.07
C ASP A 18 -14.29 16.61 -8.42
N SER A 19 -15.19 16.20 -9.34
CA SER A 19 -14.81 15.82 -10.71
C SER A 19 -14.21 16.99 -11.50
N LYS A 20 -14.80 18.20 -11.39
CA LYS A 20 -14.27 19.43 -12.02
C LYS A 20 -12.96 19.87 -11.38
N MET A 21 -12.81 19.74 -10.07
CA MET A 21 -11.59 20.08 -9.34
C MET A 21 -10.44 19.15 -9.74
N CYS A 22 -10.66 17.83 -9.75
CA CYS A 22 -9.69 16.84 -10.24
C CYS A 22 -9.32 17.07 -11.71
N SER A 23 -10.28 17.42 -12.57
CA SER A 23 -10.00 17.74 -13.96
C SER A 23 -9.18 19.04 -14.12
N SER A 24 -9.41 20.05 -13.27
CA SER A 24 -8.66 21.32 -13.30
C SER A 24 -7.23 21.19 -12.77
N LEU A 25 -7.01 20.33 -11.77
CA LEU A 25 -5.67 20.04 -11.22
C LEU A 25 -4.83 19.21 -12.20
N ARG A 26 -5.45 18.24 -12.88
CA ARG A 26 -4.76 17.42 -13.90
C ARG A 26 -4.31 18.23 -15.12
N ASN A 27 -5.04 19.28 -15.48
CA ASN A 27 -4.73 20.14 -16.62
C ASN A 27 -4.06 21.46 -16.23
N TRP A 28 -3.45 21.51 -15.04
CA TRP A 28 -2.72 22.68 -14.60
C TRP A 28 -1.46 22.89 -15.45
N LYS A 29 -1.05 24.15 -15.61
CA LYS A 29 0.09 24.52 -16.46
C LYS A 29 1.44 24.11 -15.86
N ASP A 30 1.48 23.94 -14.54
CA ASP A 30 2.67 23.57 -13.77
C ASP A 30 2.80 22.05 -13.69
N ASP A 31 3.96 21.54 -14.10
CA ASP A 31 4.28 20.10 -14.14
C ASP A 31 4.31 19.50 -12.74
N ASP A 32 4.80 20.25 -11.74
CA ASP A 32 4.93 19.78 -10.37
C ASP A 32 3.56 19.52 -9.76
N ILE A 33 2.62 20.47 -9.94
CA ILE A 33 1.25 20.36 -9.41
C ILE A 33 0.54 19.14 -10.02
N ARG A 34 0.75 18.87 -11.31
CA ARG A 34 0.18 17.68 -11.96
C ARG A 34 0.76 16.40 -11.39
N LEU A 35 2.07 16.33 -11.20
CA LEU A 35 2.74 15.17 -10.63
C LEU A 35 2.20 14.87 -9.22
N TYR A 36 2.17 15.87 -8.34
CA TYR A 36 1.63 15.71 -6.99
C TYR A 36 0.15 15.30 -7.00
N ALA A 37 -0.66 15.90 -7.88
CA ALA A 37 -2.06 15.52 -8.01
C ALA A 37 -2.23 14.05 -8.43
N TRP A 38 -1.45 13.59 -9.41
CA TRP A 38 -1.46 12.19 -9.84
C TRP A 38 -0.99 11.23 -8.76
N THR A 39 0.07 11.58 -8.03
CA THR A 39 0.55 10.78 -6.90
C THR A 39 -0.52 10.64 -5.83
N ILE A 40 -1.17 11.73 -5.41
CA ILE A 40 -2.23 11.69 -4.39
C ILE A 40 -3.41 10.85 -4.87
N ILE A 41 -3.88 11.04 -6.10
CA ILE A 41 -5.00 10.26 -6.66
C ILE A 41 -4.65 8.77 -6.73
N SER A 42 -3.43 8.43 -7.16
CA SER A 42 -2.98 7.05 -7.25
C SER A 42 -2.88 6.39 -5.88
N THR A 43 -2.24 7.05 -4.90
CA THR A 43 -2.09 6.53 -3.53
C THR A 43 -3.44 6.36 -2.83
N THR A 44 -4.35 7.33 -2.96
CA THR A 44 -5.70 7.20 -2.38
C THR A 44 -6.49 6.06 -3.00
N THR A 45 -6.46 5.92 -4.33
CA THR A 45 -7.10 4.80 -5.04
C THR A 45 -6.53 3.46 -4.55
N CYS A 46 -5.20 3.38 -4.45
CA CYS A 46 -4.49 2.21 -3.93
C CYS A 46 -4.94 1.84 -2.51
N LEU A 47 -5.03 2.81 -1.60
CA LEU A 47 -5.52 2.61 -0.23
C LEU A 47 -6.95 2.06 -0.22
N PHE A 48 -7.88 2.67 -0.97
CA PHE A 48 -9.26 2.21 -1.03
C PHE A 48 -9.38 0.81 -1.63
N THR A 49 -8.65 0.52 -2.70
CA THR A 49 -8.60 -0.82 -3.30
C THR A 49 -8.05 -1.85 -2.31
N ALA A 50 -7.02 -1.52 -1.54
CA ALA A 50 -6.48 -2.38 -0.50
C ALA A 50 -7.51 -2.65 0.62
N ILE A 51 -8.23 -1.61 1.11
CA ILE A 51 -9.27 -1.77 2.15
C ILE A 51 -10.39 -2.69 1.68
N LEU A 52 -10.89 -2.47 0.45
CA LEU A 52 -11.97 -3.28 -0.12
C LEU A 52 -11.53 -4.73 -0.33
N SER A 53 -10.30 -4.92 -0.82
CA SER A 53 -9.73 -6.25 -1.04
C SER A 53 -9.54 -6.99 0.29
N PHE A 54 -8.99 -6.33 1.30
CA PHE A 54 -8.82 -6.89 2.63
C PHE A 54 -10.17 -7.26 3.27
N SER A 55 -11.16 -6.36 3.17
CA SER A 55 -12.51 -6.62 3.68
C SER A 55 -13.14 -7.85 3.02
N GLY A 56 -12.95 -8.02 1.70
CA GLY A 56 -13.39 -9.22 0.98
C GLY A 56 -12.67 -10.48 1.43
N ILE A 57 -11.33 -10.44 1.57
CA ILE A 57 -10.51 -11.58 2.05
C ILE A 57 -10.92 -11.98 3.46
N LYS A 58 -11.19 -11.02 4.34
CA LYS A 58 -11.67 -11.27 5.70
C LYS A 58 -12.99 -12.03 5.71
N VAL A 59 -13.99 -11.55 4.96
CA VAL A 59 -15.30 -12.23 4.86
C VAL A 59 -15.15 -13.64 4.29
N LEU A 60 -14.28 -13.84 3.30
CA LEU A 60 -13.97 -15.16 2.77
C LEU A 60 -13.30 -16.07 3.82
N SER A 61 -12.38 -15.53 4.61
CA SER A 61 -11.74 -16.26 5.71
C SER A 61 -12.75 -16.65 6.79
N ASP A 62 -13.71 -15.79 7.10
CA ASP A 62 -14.79 -16.05 8.06
C ASP A 62 -15.73 -17.16 7.55
N LEU A 63 -15.99 -17.20 6.24
CA LEU A 63 -16.83 -18.22 5.61
C LEU A 63 -16.14 -19.59 5.52
N LEU A 64 -14.84 -19.60 5.18
CA LEU A 64 -14.06 -20.83 4.99
C LEU A 64 -13.72 -21.53 6.30
N ILE A 65 -13.43 -20.76 7.34
CA ILE A 65 -13.00 -21.28 8.64
C ILE A 65 -14.11 -20.97 9.65
N HIS A 66 -15.11 -21.85 9.72
CA HIS A 66 -16.18 -21.74 10.70
C HIS A 66 -15.65 -22.12 12.09
N ILE A 67 -15.17 -21.12 12.84
CA ILE A 67 -14.66 -21.29 14.20
C ILE A 67 -15.77 -20.89 15.20
N PRO A 68 -16.06 -21.71 16.22
CA PRO A 68 -16.99 -21.33 17.27
C PRO A 68 -16.48 -20.10 18.05
N GLU A 69 -17.34 -19.10 18.23
CA GLU A 69 -17.04 -17.76 18.78
C GLU A 69 -16.51 -17.74 20.23
N GLU A 70 -16.45 -18.86 20.94
CA GLU A 70 -16.26 -18.86 22.40
C GLU A 70 -14.81 -18.64 22.89
N MET A 71 -13.83 -18.44 22.00
CA MET A 71 -12.43 -18.22 22.41
C MET A 71 -11.79 -17.01 21.73
N ASN A 72 -11.71 -15.88 22.48
CA ASN A 72 -11.07 -14.62 22.07
C ASN A 72 -9.63 -14.79 21.52
N GLY A 73 -8.91 -15.84 21.94
CA GLY A 73 -7.56 -16.14 21.43
C GLY A 73 -7.53 -16.60 19.98
N VAL A 74 -8.58 -17.29 19.51
CA VAL A 74 -8.59 -17.89 18.17
C VAL A 74 -8.75 -16.83 17.07
N GLU A 75 -9.54 -15.80 17.33
CA GLU A 75 -9.67 -14.65 16.42
C GLU A 75 -8.32 -13.94 16.23
N CYS A 76 -7.58 -13.74 17.32
CA CYS A 76 -6.25 -13.14 17.25
C CYS A 76 -5.26 -13.99 16.45
N VAL A 77 -5.24 -15.32 16.68
CA VAL A 77 -4.38 -16.24 15.91
C VAL A 77 -4.73 -16.18 14.43
N ARG A 78 -6.02 -16.21 14.09
CA ARG A 78 -6.49 -16.09 12.70
C ARG A 78 -6.04 -14.78 12.06
N ALA A 79 -6.17 -13.65 12.78
CA ALA A 79 -5.76 -12.35 12.27
C ALA A 79 -4.24 -12.29 12.00
N TYR A 80 -3.41 -12.86 12.88
CA TYR A 80 -1.96 -12.98 12.63
C TYR A 80 -1.64 -13.91 11.44
N LEU A 81 -2.38 -15.01 11.26
CA LEU A 81 -2.21 -15.87 10.09
C LEU A 81 -2.56 -15.15 8.78
N LEU A 82 -3.65 -14.37 8.76
CA LEU A 82 -4.01 -13.54 7.63
C LEU A 82 -2.94 -12.49 7.34
N PHE A 83 -2.37 -11.87 8.36
CA PHE A 83 -1.25 -10.94 8.20
C PHE A 83 -0.02 -11.62 7.59
N ILE A 84 0.40 -12.79 8.09
CA ILE A 84 1.51 -13.55 7.53
C ILE A 84 1.25 -13.92 6.08
N LEU A 85 0.03 -14.33 5.73
CA LEU A 85 -0.34 -14.69 4.36
C LEU A 85 -0.34 -13.47 3.43
N ALA A 86 -0.88 -12.34 3.87
CA ALA A 86 -0.86 -11.08 3.12
C ALA A 86 0.58 -10.60 2.88
N PHE A 87 1.42 -10.62 3.92
CA PHE A 87 2.82 -10.23 3.82
C PHE A 87 3.63 -11.20 2.94
N SER A 88 3.36 -12.51 3.02
CA SER A 88 3.98 -13.49 2.12
C SER A 88 3.58 -13.26 0.66
N THR A 89 2.33 -12.84 0.42
CA THR A 89 1.83 -12.49 -0.91
C THR A 89 2.52 -11.24 -1.46
N LEU A 90 2.73 -10.22 -0.62
CA LEU A 90 3.54 -9.04 -0.95
C LEU A 90 4.94 -9.45 -1.42
N GLN A 91 5.66 -10.23 -0.62
CA GLN A 91 7.03 -10.66 -0.88
C GLN A 91 7.12 -11.49 -2.19
N LEU A 92 6.19 -12.43 -2.38
CA LEU A 92 6.14 -13.26 -3.57
C LEU A 92 5.81 -12.44 -4.83
N ALA A 93 4.80 -11.57 -4.76
CA ALA A 93 4.39 -10.76 -5.89
C ALA A 93 5.50 -9.79 -6.32
N ALA A 94 6.14 -9.09 -5.37
CA ALA A 94 7.25 -8.20 -5.65
C ALA A 94 8.40 -8.96 -6.35
N LYS A 95 8.74 -10.14 -5.85
CA LYS A 95 9.76 -11.00 -6.47
C LYS A 95 9.37 -11.47 -7.88
N LEU A 96 8.12 -11.87 -8.10
CA LEU A 96 7.65 -12.29 -9.43
C LEU A 96 7.66 -11.13 -10.45
N ILE A 97 7.20 -9.94 -10.04
CA ILE A 97 7.08 -8.76 -10.91
C ILE A 97 8.46 -8.17 -11.23
N SER A 98 9.41 -8.25 -10.29
CA SER A 98 10.80 -7.81 -10.54
C SER A 98 11.51 -8.60 -11.65
N GLY A 99 10.95 -9.75 -12.05
CA GLY A 99 11.57 -10.65 -13.02
C GLY A 99 12.64 -11.57 -12.43
N ALA A 100 13.00 -11.41 -11.13
CA ALA A 100 14.04 -12.19 -10.47
C ALA A 100 13.81 -13.71 -10.45
N TYR A 101 12.61 -14.20 -10.80
CA TYR A 101 12.31 -15.64 -10.95
C TYR A 101 12.24 -16.12 -12.41
N CYS A 102 12.05 -15.22 -13.39
CA CYS A 102 11.61 -15.56 -14.74
C CYS A 102 12.61 -15.20 -15.85
N ASP A 103 13.90 -15.10 -15.53
CA ASP A 103 14.94 -14.81 -16.52
C ASP A 103 15.22 -15.95 -17.53
N CYS A 104 14.58 -17.11 -17.38
CA CYS A 104 14.80 -18.26 -18.25
C CYS A 104 14.27 -18.07 -19.68
N CYS A 105 13.30 -17.17 -19.90
CA CYS A 105 12.54 -17.13 -21.16
C CYS A 105 12.98 -16.00 -22.10
N CYS A 106 13.38 -14.83 -21.58
CA CYS A 106 13.90 -13.68 -22.33
C CYS A 106 14.78 -12.84 -21.38
N PRO A 107 16.12 -12.97 -21.36
CA PRO A 107 16.97 -12.11 -20.54
C PRO A 107 16.93 -10.69 -21.10
N VAL A 108 16.13 -9.83 -20.48
CA VAL A 108 16.11 -8.40 -20.78
C VAL A 108 17.24 -7.76 -19.98
N ASP A 109 18.17 -7.12 -20.68
CA ASP A 109 19.24 -6.36 -20.04
C ASP A 109 18.66 -5.10 -19.39
N MET A 110 18.76 -5.03 -18.06
CA MET A 110 18.28 -3.90 -17.26
C MET A 110 19.26 -2.73 -17.31
N SER A 111 20.52 -3.00 -17.64
CA SER A 111 21.59 -2.02 -17.73
C SER A 111 21.65 -1.31 -19.08
N GLU A 112 20.87 -1.78 -20.07
CA GLU A 112 20.80 -1.20 -21.40
C GLU A 112 20.26 0.24 -21.35
N GLU A 113 21.09 1.17 -21.83
CA GLU A 113 20.73 2.58 -21.99
C GLU A 113 20.18 2.83 -23.39
N VAL A 114 18.93 3.27 -23.47
CA VAL A 114 18.28 3.68 -24.71
C VAL A 114 18.09 5.19 -24.75
N TRP A 115 18.09 5.76 -25.96
CA TRP A 115 17.76 7.17 -26.13
C TRP A 115 16.25 7.36 -26.06
N VAL A 116 15.79 8.30 -25.25
CA VAL A 116 14.38 8.63 -25.11
C VAL A 116 14.12 10.11 -25.35
N VAL A 117 12.93 10.45 -25.82
CA VAL A 117 12.49 11.84 -25.95
C VAL A 117 12.41 12.48 -24.56
N ALA A 118 13.19 13.54 -24.32
CA ALA A 118 13.30 14.19 -23.01
C ALA A 118 12.33 15.37 -22.82
N ASP A 119 11.62 15.78 -23.87
CA ASP A 119 10.68 16.92 -23.82
C ASP A 119 9.34 16.49 -23.20
N SER A 120 9.06 16.95 -21.98
CA SER A 120 7.85 16.59 -21.21
C SER A 120 6.55 17.14 -21.82
N LEU A 121 6.63 18.10 -22.75
CA LEU A 121 5.46 18.72 -23.36
C LEU A 121 5.03 18.03 -24.66
N ARG A 122 5.86 17.14 -25.21
CA ARG A 122 5.51 16.37 -26.42
C ARG A 122 4.75 15.10 -26.07
N ALA A 123 3.90 14.66 -26.99
CA ALA A 123 3.08 13.46 -26.81
C ALA A 123 3.90 12.16 -26.82
N ASP A 124 5.09 12.18 -27.44
CA ASP A 124 6.06 11.08 -27.53
C ASP A 124 7.12 11.15 -26.42
N HIS A 125 6.87 11.90 -25.34
CA HIS A 125 7.78 11.96 -24.20
C HIS A 125 8.06 10.56 -23.62
N GLY A 126 9.34 10.21 -23.48
CA GLY A 126 9.76 8.90 -22.98
C GLY A 126 9.76 7.78 -24.02
N ASP A 127 9.32 8.03 -25.26
CA ASP A 127 9.41 7.04 -26.33
C ASP A 127 10.87 6.84 -26.77
N GLU A 128 11.19 5.60 -27.12
CA GLU A 128 12.52 5.21 -27.59
C GLU A 128 12.81 5.83 -28.96
N VAL A 129 14.01 6.39 -29.08
CA VAL A 129 14.52 7.02 -30.30
C VAL A 129 15.65 6.17 -30.84
N GLU A 130 15.57 5.80 -32.11
CA GLU A 130 16.64 5.03 -32.74
C GLU A 130 17.95 5.83 -32.74
N GLU A 131 19.05 5.18 -32.37
CA GLU A 131 20.36 5.84 -32.24
C GLU A 131 20.84 6.52 -33.54
N LYS A 132 20.32 6.09 -34.71
CA LYS A 132 20.60 6.70 -36.02
C LYS A 132 20.05 8.12 -36.17
N GLN A 133 19.01 8.48 -35.40
CA GLN A 133 18.35 9.79 -35.45
C GLN A 133 19.02 10.81 -34.53
N VAL A 134 19.92 10.36 -33.64
CA VAL A 134 20.58 11.18 -32.62
C VAL A 134 21.83 11.84 -33.18
N ARG A 135 21.94 13.16 -33.04
CA ARG A 135 23.03 13.97 -33.59
C ARG A 135 24.38 13.67 -32.95
N THR A 136 24.42 13.56 -31.63
CA THR A 136 25.64 13.30 -30.86
C THR A 136 25.42 12.11 -29.93
N LYS A 137 26.22 11.04 -30.12
CA LYS A 137 26.05 9.77 -29.40
C LYS A 137 26.84 9.68 -28.08
N THR A 138 27.83 10.54 -27.91
CA THR A 138 28.87 10.43 -26.87
C THR A 138 28.52 11.16 -25.57
N GLY A 139 27.24 11.22 -25.18
CA GLY A 139 26.81 11.93 -23.98
C GLY A 139 25.49 11.40 -23.40
N LEU A 140 25.08 11.95 -22.25
CA LEU A 140 23.81 11.63 -21.60
C LEU A 140 22.63 12.35 -22.25
N ARG A 141 22.86 13.51 -22.88
CA ARG A 141 21.83 14.32 -23.53
C ARG A 141 22.27 14.68 -24.93
N SER A 142 21.31 14.77 -25.83
CA SER A 142 21.56 15.09 -27.24
C SER A 142 20.29 15.67 -27.89
N VAL A 143 20.37 15.90 -29.19
CA VAL A 143 19.23 16.30 -30.02
C VAL A 143 19.05 15.25 -31.10
N ALA A 144 17.82 14.82 -31.32
CA ALA A 144 17.45 13.91 -32.39
C ALA A 144 16.56 14.59 -33.43
N TRP A 145 16.65 14.13 -34.67
CA TRP A 145 15.77 14.56 -35.76
C TRP A 145 14.62 13.56 -35.92
N ILE A 146 13.43 13.96 -35.47
CA ILE A 146 12.20 13.16 -35.53
C ILE A 146 11.19 13.92 -36.37
N GLU A 147 10.73 13.32 -37.47
CA GLU A 147 9.73 13.92 -38.38
C GLU A 147 10.07 15.35 -38.88
N GLY A 148 11.36 15.66 -39.03
CA GLY A 148 11.82 16.98 -39.48
C GLY A 148 11.83 18.06 -38.40
N VAL A 149 11.69 17.70 -37.13
CA VAL A 149 11.80 18.58 -35.97
C VAL A 149 12.98 18.15 -35.10
N GLU A 150 13.71 19.13 -34.56
CA GLU A 150 14.76 18.91 -33.57
C GLU A 150 14.13 18.69 -32.19
N VAL A 151 14.43 17.56 -31.57
CA VAL A 151 13.86 17.12 -30.31
C VAL A 151 14.98 16.81 -29.33
N PHE A 152 14.86 17.28 -28.08
CA PHE A 152 15.80 16.93 -27.02
C PHE A 152 15.62 15.48 -26.61
N VAL A 153 16.73 14.73 -26.56
CA VAL A 153 16.76 13.33 -26.14
C VAL A 153 17.77 13.12 -25.01
N GLU A 154 17.51 12.13 -24.17
CA GLU A 154 18.34 11.75 -23.02
C GLU A 154 18.52 10.23 -23.01
N LYS A 155 19.68 9.74 -22.56
CA LYS A 155 19.90 8.31 -22.32
C LYS A 155 19.28 7.91 -20.98
N ARG A 156 18.44 6.88 -21.00
CA ARG A 156 17.81 6.32 -19.80
C ARG A 156 17.75 4.80 -19.85
N LYS A 157 17.70 4.17 -18.68
CA LYS A 157 17.51 2.73 -18.51
C LYS A 157 16.02 2.41 -18.48
N LEU A 158 15.36 2.47 -19.63
CA LEU A 158 13.90 2.41 -19.74
C LEU A 158 13.30 1.11 -19.19
N ASN A 159 13.99 -0.02 -19.38
CA ASN A 159 13.57 -1.32 -18.84
C ASN A 159 13.61 -1.35 -17.31
N LEU A 160 14.67 -0.82 -16.71
CA LEU A 160 14.81 -0.71 -15.26
C LEU A 160 13.75 0.23 -14.66
N GLU A 161 13.57 1.41 -15.26
CA GLU A 161 12.57 2.40 -14.80
C GLU A 161 11.16 1.81 -14.83
N ARG A 162 10.77 1.16 -15.94
CA ARG A 162 9.45 0.53 -16.09
C ARG A 162 9.25 -0.60 -15.07
N SER A 163 10.27 -1.44 -14.87
CA SER A 163 10.19 -2.52 -13.87
C SER A 163 10.07 -1.96 -12.45
N THR A 164 10.85 -0.91 -12.13
CA THR A 164 10.83 -0.22 -10.84
C THR A 164 9.45 0.34 -10.54
N MET A 165 8.84 1.03 -11.51
CA MET A 165 7.49 1.56 -11.36
C MET A 165 6.46 0.46 -11.10
N ASN A 166 6.54 -0.66 -11.82
CA ASN A 166 5.63 -1.79 -11.64
C ASN A 166 5.80 -2.46 -10.27
N VAL A 167 7.04 -2.73 -9.86
CA VAL A 167 7.32 -3.34 -8.55
C VAL A 167 6.85 -2.44 -7.43
N ARG A 168 7.16 -1.13 -7.48
CA ARG A 168 6.72 -0.17 -6.46
C ARG A 168 5.19 -0.08 -6.38
N ALA A 169 4.49 -0.01 -7.53
CA ALA A 169 3.03 0.09 -7.55
C ALA A 169 2.36 -1.13 -6.89
N TRP A 170 2.81 -2.34 -7.24
CA TRP A 170 2.26 -3.57 -6.65
C TRP A 170 2.68 -3.77 -5.20
N ALA A 171 3.93 -3.44 -4.86
CA ALA A 171 4.43 -3.49 -3.49
C ALA A 171 3.61 -2.56 -2.59
N GLN A 172 3.36 -1.31 -3.01
CA GLN A 172 2.56 -0.35 -2.25
C GLN A 172 1.13 -0.84 -2.00
N LEU A 173 0.47 -1.40 -3.03
CA LEU A 173 -0.88 -1.96 -2.88
C LEU A 173 -0.93 -3.10 -1.87
N LEU A 174 0.01 -4.03 -1.97
CA LEU A 174 0.09 -5.19 -1.08
C LEU A 174 0.63 -4.82 0.32
N ALA A 175 1.40 -3.74 0.44
CA ALA A 175 1.84 -3.16 1.71
C ALA A 175 0.63 -2.62 2.47
N HIS A 176 -0.24 -1.84 1.81
CA HIS A 176 -1.48 -1.37 2.43
C HIS A 176 -2.40 -2.53 2.83
N LEU A 177 -2.55 -3.56 1.98
CA LEU A 177 -3.29 -4.78 2.31
C LEU A 177 -2.73 -5.46 3.57
N SER A 178 -1.42 -5.65 3.62
CA SER A 178 -0.71 -6.25 4.76
C SER A 178 -0.79 -5.37 6.01
N GLY A 179 -0.78 -4.05 5.84
CA GLY A 179 -0.95 -3.07 6.90
C GLY A 179 -2.33 -3.14 7.54
N PHE A 180 -3.41 -3.32 6.76
CA PHE A 180 -4.74 -3.57 7.32
C PHE A 180 -4.83 -4.90 8.06
N ALA A 181 -4.16 -5.94 7.55
CA ALA A 181 -4.08 -7.24 8.24
C ALA A 181 -3.29 -7.14 9.56
N ALA A 182 -2.18 -6.40 9.59
CA ALA A 182 -1.39 -6.14 10.80
C ALA A 182 -2.16 -5.31 11.84
N LEU A 183 -2.94 -4.33 11.36
CA LEU A 183 -3.83 -3.51 12.17
C LEU A 183 -4.92 -4.39 12.80
N GLU A 184 -5.52 -5.30 12.05
CA GLU A 184 -6.49 -6.27 12.57
C GLU A 184 -5.88 -7.22 13.59
N ALA A 185 -4.69 -7.76 13.33
CA ALA A 185 -3.98 -8.62 14.27
C ALA A 185 -3.69 -7.92 15.60
N GLY A 186 -3.14 -6.71 15.55
CA GLY A 186 -2.89 -5.91 16.75
C GLY A 186 -4.16 -5.45 17.46
N GLY A 187 -5.24 -5.19 16.71
CA GLY A 187 -6.54 -4.85 17.26
C GLY A 187 -7.20 -6.01 17.98
N ALA A 188 -7.17 -7.21 17.40
CA ALA A 188 -7.63 -8.45 18.05
C ALA A 188 -6.84 -8.74 19.33
N LEU A 189 -5.52 -8.47 19.31
CA LEU A 189 -4.67 -8.57 20.51
C LEU A 189 -5.11 -7.60 21.60
N GLN A 190 -5.41 -6.33 21.27
CA GLN A 190 -5.93 -5.35 22.24
C GLN A 190 -7.27 -5.76 22.87
N HIS A 191 -8.10 -6.50 22.14
CA HIS A 191 -9.42 -6.95 22.58
C HIS A 191 -9.40 -8.21 23.45
N MET A 192 -8.25 -8.88 23.62
CA MET A 192 -8.17 -9.98 24.58
C MET A 192 -8.45 -9.51 26.00
N GLU A 193 -8.97 -10.41 26.82
CA GLU A 193 -9.48 -10.13 28.16
C GLU A 193 -8.50 -9.35 29.04
N TRP A 194 -7.22 -9.72 29.00
CA TRP A 194 -6.20 -9.07 29.82
C TRP A 194 -5.85 -7.64 29.35
N PHE A 195 -5.84 -7.40 28.04
CA PHE A 195 -5.41 -6.13 27.45
C PHE A 195 -6.52 -5.07 27.48
N ARG A 196 -7.79 -5.48 27.35
CA ARG A 196 -8.94 -4.56 27.30
C ARG A 196 -9.32 -3.93 28.64
N GLU A 197 -8.75 -4.37 29.75
CA GLU A 197 -9.11 -3.89 31.10
C GLU A 197 -8.67 -2.45 31.37
N THR A 198 -7.49 -2.06 30.90
CA THR A 198 -6.93 -0.72 31.18
C THR A 198 -6.18 -0.17 29.96
N PRO A 199 -6.18 1.16 29.74
CA PRO A 199 -5.46 1.76 28.62
C PRO A 199 -3.97 1.43 28.58
N LEU A 200 -3.33 1.33 29.76
CA LEU A 200 -1.91 0.98 29.84
C LEU A 200 -1.64 -0.46 29.38
N ARG A 201 -2.52 -1.41 29.70
CA ARG A 201 -2.40 -2.78 29.18
C ARG A 201 -2.69 -2.83 27.69
N ALA A 202 -3.71 -2.12 27.20
CA ALA A 202 -3.95 -2.00 25.76
C ALA A 202 -2.75 -1.40 25.00
N PHE A 203 -1.97 -0.50 25.63
CA PHE A 203 -0.71 -0.01 25.08
C PHE A 203 0.37 -1.09 25.01
N VAL A 204 0.47 -1.97 26.02
CA VAL A 204 1.38 -3.12 25.99
C VAL A 204 1.09 -4.02 24.80
N ALA A 205 -0.19 -4.23 24.44
CA ALA A 205 -0.55 -4.97 23.22
C ALA A 205 0.00 -4.29 21.95
N VAL A 206 0.04 -2.95 21.88
CA VAL A 206 0.67 -2.24 20.75
C VAL A 206 2.15 -2.58 20.66
N ILE A 207 2.87 -2.54 21.78
CA ILE A 207 4.31 -2.87 21.81
C ILE A 207 4.56 -4.33 21.42
N ILE A 208 3.75 -5.26 21.93
CA ILE A 208 3.84 -6.68 21.54
C ILE A 208 3.59 -6.83 20.03
N ASN A 209 2.60 -6.13 19.47
CA ASN A 209 2.34 -6.16 18.04
C ASN A 209 3.54 -5.61 17.25
N GLN A 210 4.15 -4.50 17.66
CA GLN A 210 5.34 -3.95 16.99
C GLN A 210 6.53 -4.93 17.03
N VAL A 211 6.75 -5.58 18.18
CA VAL A 211 7.80 -6.60 18.29
C VAL A 211 7.49 -7.80 17.38
N SER A 212 6.22 -8.23 17.30
CA SER A 212 5.83 -9.35 16.43
C SER A 212 6.04 -9.04 14.94
N ILE A 213 5.70 -7.83 14.50
CA ILE A 213 5.94 -7.35 13.13
C ILE A 213 7.46 -7.29 12.86
N GLY A 214 8.23 -6.72 13.79
CA GLY A 214 9.68 -6.65 13.66
C GLY A 214 10.35 -8.04 13.58
N ILE A 215 9.89 -9.01 14.36
CA ILE A 215 10.38 -10.40 14.28
C ILE A 215 10.06 -11.00 12.91
N LEU A 216 8.85 -10.79 12.39
CA LEU A 216 8.45 -11.28 11.07
C LEU A 216 9.34 -10.71 9.97
N PHE A 217 9.58 -9.40 9.98
CA PHE A 217 10.42 -8.72 8.98
C PHE A 217 11.86 -9.22 9.03
N ARG A 218 12.46 -9.30 10.23
CA ARG A 218 13.80 -9.88 10.39
C ARG A 218 13.90 -11.34 9.95
N GLY A 219 12.84 -12.12 10.17
CA GLY A 219 12.75 -13.49 9.68
C GLY A 219 12.75 -13.56 8.16
N MET A 220 12.01 -12.66 7.51
CA MET A 220 11.94 -12.58 6.05
C MET A 220 13.23 -12.02 5.43
N ASP A 221 13.88 -11.03 6.05
CA ASP A 221 15.21 -10.57 5.66
C ASP A 221 16.21 -11.72 5.66
N LEU A 222 16.25 -12.50 6.74
CA LEU A 222 17.15 -13.65 6.84
C LEU A 222 16.85 -14.69 5.73
N PHE A 223 15.57 -14.94 5.45
CA PHE A 223 15.16 -15.82 4.35
C PHE A 223 15.61 -15.30 2.97
N ARG A 224 15.53 -13.98 2.75
CA ARG A 224 15.98 -13.33 1.52
C ARG A 224 17.50 -13.41 1.35
N LEU A 225 18.26 -13.12 2.42
CA LEU A 225 19.71 -13.24 2.45
C LEU A 225 20.18 -14.66 2.10
N TYR A 226 19.43 -15.68 2.51
CA TYR A 226 19.76 -17.07 2.20
C TYR A 226 19.43 -17.45 0.74
N THR A 227 18.39 -16.86 0.14
CA THR A 227 17.82 -17.34 -1.12
C THR A 227 18.33 -16.59 -2.36
N ILE A 228 18.66 -15.30 -2.26
CA ILE A 228 18.90 -14.42 -3.43
C ILE A 228 19.95 -13.35 -3.11
N TYR A 229 21.15 -13.74 -2.68
CA TYR A 229 22.18 -12.74 -2.38
C TYR A 229 23.21 -12.61 -3.51
N ASP A 230 22.76 -12.04 -4.62
CA ASP A 230 23.64 -11.34 -5.54
C ASP A 230 23.33 -9.85 -5.46
N LYS A 231 24.21 -9.09 -4.81
CA LYS A 231 24.04 -7.64 -4.60
C LYS A 231 24.31 -6.81 -5.84
N GLU A 232 24.95 -7.39 -6.86
CA GLU A 232 25.30 -6.66 -8.08
C GLU A 232 24.13 -6.59 -9.06
N ASP A 233 23.09 -7.43 -8.88
CA ASP A 233 21.89 -7.41 -9.72
C ASP A 233 20.97 -6.22 -9.35
N GLU A 234 20.81 -5.29 -10.30
CA GLU A 234 19.91 -4.13 -10.18
C GLU A 234 18.47 -4.54 -9.83
N ARG A 235 18.01 -5.73 -10.24
CA ARG A 235 16.68 -6.25 -9.90
C ARG A 235 16.54 -6.55 -8.40
N VAL A 236 17.59 -7.12 -7.80
CA VAL A 236 17.63 -7.47 -6.38
C VAL A 236 17.66 -6.20 -5.53
N VAL A 237 18.45 -5.20 -5.94
CA VAL A 237 18.50 -3.89 -5.28
C VAL A 237 17.13 -3.20 -5.33
N MET A 238 16.51 -3.13 -6.51
CA MET A 238 15.17 -2.56 -6.69
C MET A 238 14.11 -3.28 -5.85
N LEU A 239 14.18 -4.61 -5.76
CA LEU A 239 13.27 -5.42 -4.94
C LEU A 239 13.45 -5.12 -3.45
N ASP A 240 14.69 -4.99 -2.98
CA ASP A 240 15.02 -4.68 -1.59
C ASP A 240 14.46 -3.33 -1.17
N GLU A 241 14.72 -2.29 -1.98
CA GLU A 241 14.20 -0.94 -1.73
C GLU A 241 12.67 -0.92 -1.64
N ALA A 242 11.98 -1.60 -2.58
CA ALA A 242 10.52 -1.63 -2.60
C ALA A 242 9.92 -2.40 -1.40
N ILE A 243 10.59 -3.44 -0.92
CA ILE A 243 10.16 -4.18 0.28
C ILE A 243 10.40 -3.36 1.54
N GLU A 244 11.56 -2.72 1.67
CA GLU A 244 11.88 -1.89 2.84
C GLU A 244 10.90 -0.71 2.97
N GLU A 245 10.54 -0.07 1.85
CA GLU A 245 9.50 0.96 1.83
C GLU A 245 8.14 0.41 2.27
N ALA A 246 7.75 -0.76 1.75
CA ALA A 246 6.51 -1.44 2.12
C ALA A 246 6.46 -1.84 3.61
N GLU A 247 7.56 -2.32 4.18
CA GLU A 247 7.67 -2.69 5.59
C GLU A 247 7.51 -1.48 6.52
N ASN A 248 8.15 -0.36 6.17
CA ASN A 248 8.01 0.90 6.89
C ASN A 248 6.56 1.41 6.88
N ASP A 249 5.87 1.30 5.75
CA ASP A 249 4.45 1.66 5.62
C ASP A 249 3.55 0.80 6.53
N ILE A 250 3.76 -0.52 6.55
CA ILE A 250 2.99 -1.46 7.39
C ILE A 250 3.14 -1.12 8.88
N VAL A 251 4.39 -0.93 9.34
CA VAL A 251 4.70 -0.62 10.75
C VAL A 251 4.13 0.74 11.14
N SER A 252 4.30 1.74 10.30
CA SER A 252 3.78 3.10 10.52
C SER A 252 2.25 3.09 10.61
N LEU A 253 1.56 2.41 9.69
CA LEU A 253 0.10 2.31 9.68
C LEU A 253 -0.44 1.59 10.93
N ALA A 254 0.13 0.43 11.27
CA ALA A 254 -0.31 -0.34 12.43
C ALA A 254 -0.02 0.38 13.76
N SER A 255 1.17 0.97 13.91
CA SER A 255 1.58 1.65 15.14
C SER A 255 0.74 2.90 15.42
N SER A 256 0.55 3.75 14.40
CA SER A 256 -0.22 4.99 14.53
C SER A 256 -1.68 4.71 14.88
N PHE A 257 -2.36 3.81 14.16
CA PHE A 257 -3.76 3.52 14.37
C PHE A 257 -4.03 2.89 15.75
N LEU A 258 -3.25 1.87 16.13
CA LEU A 258 -3.44 1.19 17.43
C LEU A 258 -3.13 2.12 18.60
N THR A 259 -2.18 3.04 18.45
CA THR A 259 -1.89 4.06 19.47
C THR A 259 -3.06 5.03 19.63
N VAL A 260 -3.66 5.48 18.52
CA VAL A 260 -4.87 6.33 18.56
C VAL A 260 -6.03 5.61 19.23
N GLN A 261 -6.20 4.30 19.01
CA GLN A 261 -7.22 3.51 19.73
C GLN A 261 -7.00 3.51 21.24
N VAL A 262 -5.76 3.34 21.70
CA VAL A 262 -5.43 3.40 23.14
C VAL A 262 -5.71 4.79 23.70
N LEU A 263 -5.33 5.85 22.98
CA LEU A 263 -5.61 7.21 23.40
C LEU A 263 -7.12 7.43 23.53
N ARG A 264 -7.90 6.97 22.56
CA ARG A 264 -9.36 7.03 22.59
C ARG A 264 -9.95 6.23 23.76
N PHE A 265 -9.41 5.05 24.05
CA PHE A 265 -9.80 4.26 25.21
C PHE A 265 -9.52 5.02 26.52
N SER A 266 -8.38 5.69 26.62
CA SER A 266 -8.04 6.53 27.77
C SER A 266 -9.02 7.70 27.98
N LEU A 267 -9.60 8.24 26.91
CA LEU A 267 -10.57 9.34 26.98
C LEU A 267 -12.00 8.84 27.22
N SER A 268 -12.39 7.73 26.59
CA SER A 268 -13.77 7.23 26.58
C SER A 268 -14.08 6.25 27.72
N GLY A 269 -13.04 5.66 28.34
CA GLY A 269 -13.17 4.62 29.36
C GLY A 269 -13.65 3.25 28.82
N LYS A 270 -13.87 3.12 27.51
CA LYS A 270 -14.23 1.88 26.82
C LYS A 270 -13.36 1.69 25.58
N LEU A 271 -12.87 0.47 25.38
CA LEU A 271 -12.10 0.12 24.18
C LEU A 271 -13.05 0.13 22.97
N PRO A 272 -12.78 0.96 21.93
CA PRO A 272 -13.57 0.96 20.71
C PRO A 272 -13.30 -0.32 19.91
N ASP A 273 -14.30 -0.80 19.18
CA ASP A 273 -14.11 -1.86 18.20
C ASP A 273 -13.27 -1.37 17.00
N MET A 274 -12.92 -2.31 16.11
CA MET A 274 -12.14 -2.02 14.90
C MET A 274 -12.81 -1.06 13.92
N ALA A 275 -14.15 -0.95 13.96
CA ALA A 275 -14.93 0.03 13.21
C ALA A 275 -15.07 1.38 13.94
N GLY A 276 -14.44 1.51 15.12
CA GLY A 276 -14.52 2.70 15.96
C GLY A 276 -15.84 2.87 16.70
N ARG A 277 -16.68 1.84 16.79
CA ARG A 277 -17.94 1.85 17.55
C ARG A 277 -17.67 1.42 18.98
N ILE A 278 -18.42 2.02 19.90
CA ILE A 278 -18.46 1.57 21.29
C ILE A 278 -19.69 0.68 21.35
N SER A 279 -19.51 -0.64 21.50
CA SER A 279 -20.65 -1.57 21.53
C SER A 279 -21.68 -1.10 22.57
N PRO A 280 -22.95 -0.89 22.19
CA PRO A 280 -24.00 -0.60 23.14
C PRO A 280 -24.18 -1.83 24.03
N TYR A 281 -24.14 -1.61 25.32
CA TYR A 281 -24.39 -2.60 26.36
C TYR A 281 -25.63 -3.45 26.00
N HIS A 282 -25.48 -4.73 25.67
CA HIS A 282 -26.62 -5.66 25.70
C HIS A 282 -26.72 -6.16 27.15
N PRO A 283 -27.77 -5.82 27.91
CA PRO A 283 -27.95 -6.36 29.25
C PRO A 283 -28.44 -7.81 29.14
N SER A 284 -27.56 -8.75 28.81
CA SER A 284 -27.79 -10.18 29.07
C SER A 284 -27.49 -10.46 30.54
N GLY A 285 -28.42 -10.03 31.38
CA GLY A 285 -28.29 -10.09 32.83
C GLY A 285 -29.39 -9.27 33.48
N MET A 286 -30.65 -9.64 33.23
CA MET A 286 -31.76 -9.23 34.07
C MET A 286 -31.48 -9.80 35.47
N PHE A 287 -30.76 -9.03 36.28
CA PHE A 287 -30.70 -9.21 37.71
C PHE A 287 -32.13 -9.14 38.23
N THR A 288 -32.58 -10.25 38.80
CA THR A 288 -33.71 -10.33 39.71
C THR A 288 -33.52 -9.32 40.82
N ILE A 289 -34.48 -8.42 40.97
CA ILE A 289 -34.67 -7.62 42.18
C ILE A 289 -36.09 -7.96 42.67
N GLY A 290 -36.18 -8.30 43.96
CA GLY A 290 -37.36 -8.86 44.61
C GLY A 290 -38.56 -7.94 44.75
#